data_AF-A0A9D9ILA5-F1
#
_entry.id   AF-A0A9D9ILA5-F1
#
_cell.length_a   1.000
_cell.length_b   1.000
_cell.length_c   1.000
_cell.angle_alpha   90.00
_cell.angle_beta   90.00
_cell.angle_gamma   90.00
#
_symmetry.space_group_name_H-M   'P 1'
#
loop_
_entity.id
_entity.type
_entity.pdbx_description
1 polymer ?
#
loop_
_entity_poly.entity_id
_entity_poly.type
_entity_poly.pdbx_seq_one_letter_code
_entity_poly.pdbx_strand_id
1 'polypeptide(L)'
;MRERFLTGYNDFVLPFMFGMIFILTWCLVGAIRIIAQLPKEDRKRFFLSLVNPKILLKDIKDIFCDCLLHVKLWKRNKLLGYMHSSIAFGWFMLIVIGHIEVFFYAPHRAKLLYFPIFFRYFMAEDDSTMGGAFFFFLMDFFLLVVLSGIALAIIKRVHSRFFGLRRTTNPSFMDLIGLYSLWSIFPLRLFAEGFTADISGGSFLTKSLNHVFHAFLGNHMNMLPTWWAYSLALGIFFCVLPFTRYMHIPTEILLIPLRNAGVRIRHPRKGYAEAEIYSCPSCGVCIDACPMGVMKTHIKDTTVYLNRQLRRNNEARIEEISDKCLLCGKCTAVCPVGVEGDKLRIAQRSMRKYGITPDYSAIDTDSLVKEFSTGSGASSGKVLYFAGCMTALTPQIRKAVESVLTKAGISYEMMDKDGGICCGRPMLMAGRFGPAEEMIAKNTEIIRKSGASTLLLSCPICYKIFREKYDLGDIEIIHHTEYFDRLIRNGAISMRRSDEKYVYHDPCELGRGCGIYDEPRAVVSAAGQLVEAEKNHKESICCGGSLGSLTLGFEKRQSMTENSLHNLTVASPDRIVTACPLCLNTFRRYADRPVEDIAETVDRNMN
;
A
#
# COMPACT_ATOMS: atom_id res chain seq x y z
N MET A 1 46.17 7.34 13.53
CA MET A 1 45.97 7.47 12.07
C MET A 1 46.62 8.76 11.57
N ARG A 2 47.38 8.70 10.47
CA ARG A 2 48.04 9.86 9.83
C ARG A 2 47.52 10.11 8.41
N GLU A 3 47.35 11.38 8.00
CA GLU A 3 47.00 11.73 6.61
C GLU A 3 48.12 11.33 5.64
N ARG A 4 47.78 10.57 4.59
CA ARG A 4 48.68 10.17 3.50
C ARG A 4 48.95 11.29 2.50
N PHE A 5 47.99 12.20 2.34
CA PHE A 5 48.05 13.32 1.40
C PHE A 5 47.63 14.61 2.09
N LEU A 6 48.52 15.61 2.11
CA LEU A 6 48.29 16.93 2.75
C LEU A 6 47.04 17.65 2.21
N THR A 7 46.73 17.46 0.92
CA THR A 7 45.54 18.06 0.30
C THR A 7 44.24 17.40 0.76
N GLY A 8 44.29 16.13 1.18
CA GLY A 8 43.10 15.32 1.48
C GLY A 8 42.21 15.08 0.26
N TYR A 9 42.76 15.21 -0.96
CA TYR A 9 42.02 15.17 -2.22
C TYR A 9 42.76 14.32 -3.27
N ASN A 10 41.99 13.63 -4.12
CA ASN A 10 42.47 12.96 -5.32
C ASN A 10 41.35 12.92 -6.36
N ASP A 11 41.70 12.99 -7.66
CA ASP A 11 40.73 13.07 -8.75
C ASP A 11 39.76 11.89 -8.84
N PHE A 12 40.10 10.71 -8.29
CA PHE A 12 39.17 9.59 -8.27
C PHE A 12 37.88 9.87 -7.51
N VAL A 13 37.81 10.88 -6.63
CA VAL A 13 36.58 11.23 -5.89
C VAL A 13 35.55 11.97 -6.75
N LEU A 14 35.95 12.49 -7.92
CA LEU A 14 35.11 13.34 -8.77
C LEU A 14 33.81 12.64 -9.25
N PRO A 15 33.83 11.37 -9.72
CA PRO A 15 32.60 10.68 -10.11
C PRO A 15 31.56 10.59 -8.97
N PHE A 16 32.01 10.24 -7.76
CA PHE A 16 31.15 10.25 -6.58
C PHE A 16 30.58 11.64 -6.28
N MET A 17 31.44 12.67 -6.26
CA MET A 17 31.01 14.04 -5.95
C MET A 17 29.98 14.56 -6.95
N PHE A 18 30.21 14.34 -8.25
CA PHE A 18 29.27 14.72 -9.30
C PHE A 18 27.91 14.03 -9.10
N GLY A 19 27.90 12.72 -8.90
CA GLY A 19 26.68 11.96 -8.65
C GLY A 19 25.95 12.44 -7.39
N MET A 20 26.69 12.72 -6.31
CA MET A 20 26.14 13.16 -5.03
C MET A 20 25.49 14.54 -5.13
N ILE A 21 26.16 15.51 -5.77
CA ILE A 21 25.60 16.86 -5.99
C ILE A 21 24.36 16.78 -6.87
N PHE A 22 24.40 15.98 -7.94
CA PHE A 22 23.27 15.77 -8.83
C PHE A 22 22.04 15.24 -8.09
N ILE A 23 22.19 14.15 -7.31
CA ILE A 23 21.05 13.56 -6.62
C ILE A 23 20.51 14.45 -5.48
N LEU A 24 21.38 15.14 -4.73
CA LEU A 24 20.92 16.07 -3.68
C LEU A 24 20.12 17.22 -4.30
N THR A 25 20.61 17.80 -5.39
CA THR A 25 19.92 18.87 -6.12
C THR A 25 18.58 18.37 -6.65
N TRP A 26 18.56 17.18 -7.27
CA TRP A 26 17.33 16.59 -7.79
C TRP A 26 16.29 16.33 -6.70
N CYS A 27 16.70 15.73 -5.58
CA CYS A 27 15.81 15.45 -4.45
C CYS A 27 15.29 16.74 -3.80
N LEU A 28 16.14 17.75 -3.63
CA LEU A 28 15.74 19.05 -3.08
C LEU A 28 14.71 19.74 -3.97
N VAL A 29 14.99 19.87 -5.27
CA VAL A 29 14.07 20.48 -6.24
C VAL A 29 12.77 19.68 -6.33
N GLY A 30 12.86 18.34 -6.34
CA GLY A 30 11.70 17.45 -6.36
C GLY A 30 10.82 17.60 -5.12
N ALA A 31 11.41 17.65 -3.93
CA ALA A 31 10.69 17.83 -2.67
C ALA A 31 9.99 19.20 -2.62
N ILE A 32 10.70 20.28 -2.99
CA ILE A 32 10.13 21.63 -3.07
C ILE A 32 8.95 21.65 -4.06
N ARG A 33 9.13 21.05 -5.25
CA ARG A 33 8.07 20.96 -6.27
C ARG A 33 6.84 20.20 -5.76
N ILE A 34 7.02 19.05 -5.13
CA ILE A 34 5.93 18.24 -4.58
C ILE A 34 5.16 19.03 -3.52
N ILE A 35 5.86 19.66 -2.58
CA ILE A 35 5.25 20.45 -1.49
C ILE A 35 4.53 21.69 -2.05
N ALA A 36 5.12 22.37 -3.03
CA ALA A 36 4.53 23.54 -3.66
C ALA A 36 3.22 23.22 -4.41
N GLN A 37 3.10 22.01 -4.96
CA GLN A 37 1.91 21.53 -5.65
C GLN A 37 0.79 21.05 -4.70
N LEU A 38 1.01 21.02 -3.39
CA LEU A 38 -0.04 20.69 -2.43
C LEU A 38 -1.04 21.85 -2.28
N PRO A 39 -2.34 21.55 -2.11
CA PRO A 39 -3.33 22.54 -1.70
C PRO A 39 -2.88 23.31 -0.45
N LYS A 40 -3.32 24.57 -0.32
CA LYS A 40 -2.92 25.44 0.80
C LYS A 40 -3.18 24.79 2.17
N GLU A 41 -4.32 24.13 2.32
CA GLU A 41 -4.70 23.43 3.56
C GLU A 41 -3.77 22.25 3.87
N ASP A 42 -3.52 21.39 2.90
CA ASP A 42 -2.67 20.21 3.05
C ASP A 42 -1.22 20.61 3.33
N ARG A 43 -0.72 21.67 2.67
CA ARG A 43 0.61 22.23 2.92
C ARG A 43 0.73 22.81 4.34
N LYS A 44 -0.31 23.52 4.82
CA LYS A 44 -0.34 24.01 6.21
C LYS A 44 -0.30 22.86 7.20
N ARG A 45 -1.11 21.80 7.00
CA ARG A 45 -1.11 20.59 7.84
C ARG A 45 0.24 19.91 7.86
N PHE A 46 0.90 19.80 6.71
CA PHE A 46 2.26 19.25 6.60
C PHE A 46 3.27 20.02 7.45
N PHE A 47 3.39 21.34 7.29
CA PHE A 47 4.36 22.11 8.08
C PHE A 47 4.04 22.10 9.59
N LEU A 48 2.75 22.13 9.98
CA LEU A 48 2.35 21.99 11.38
C LEU A 48 2.72 20.61 11.95
N SER A 49 2.66 19.56 11.15
CA SER A 49 3.03 18.20 11.58
C SER A 49 4.52 18.07 11.93
N LEU A 50 5.39 18.80 11.23
CA LEU A 50 6.84 18.80 11.47
C LEU A 50 7.24 19.51 12.77
N VAL A 51 6.42 20.44 13.24
CA VAL A 51 6.66 21.19 14.50
C VAL A 51 6.04 20.46 15.69
N ASN A 52 5.03 19.61 15.47
CA ASN A 52 4.39 18.84 16.54
C ASN A 52 5.31 17.71 17.03
N PRO A 53 5.80 17.73 18.29
CA PRO A 53 6.77 16.75 18.77
C PRO A 53 6.27 15.29 18.71
N LYS A 54 4.97 15.06 18.93
CA LYS A 54 4.38 13.71 18.88
C LYS A 54 4.40 13.15 17.46
N ILE A 55 4.09 13.99 16.47
CA ILE A 55 4.07 13.57 15.06
C ILE A 55 5.50 13.45 14.54
N LEU A 56 6.39 14.39 14.88
CA LEU A 56 7.80 14.33 14.51
C LEU A 56 8.49 13.06 15.03
N LEU A 57 8.28 12.70 16.30
CA LEU A 57 8.84 11.47 16.87
C LEU A 57 8.28 10.22 16.18
N LYS A 58 6.99 10.25 15.83
CA LYS A 58 6.36 9.19 15.04
C LYS A 58 6.97 9.11 13.63
N ASP A 59 7.21 10.23 12.96
CA ASP A 59 7.84 10.27 11.64
C ASP A 59 9.25 9.68 11.66
N ILE A 60 10.07 10.07 12.64
CA ILE A 60 11.42 9.52 12.82
C ILE A 60 11.35 8.01 13.05
N LYS A 61 10.45 7.56 13.92
CA LYS A 61 10.24 6.13 14.19
C LYS A 61 9.80 5.37 12.94
N ASP A 62 8.82 5.91 12.21
CA ASP A 62 8.27 5.28 11.01
C ASP A 62 9.33 5.22 9.90
N ILE A 63 10.09 6.29 9.67
CA ILE A 63 11.22 6.30 8.71
C ILE A 63 12.25 5.24 9.10
N PHE A 64 12.64 5.16 10.37
CA PHE A 64 13.61 4.17 10.83
C PHE A 64 13.07 2.74 10.69
N CYS A 65 11.83 2.48 11.10
CA CYS A 65 11.25 1.14 11.02
C CYS A 65 10.90 0.71 9.59
N ASP A 66 10.38 1.60 8.74
CA ASP A 66 9.88 1.26 7.42
C ASP A 66 10.95 1.37 6.32
N CYS A 67 11.77 2.43 6.33
CA CYS A 67 12.82 2.64 5.32
C CYS A 67 14.11 1.89 5.65
N LEU A 68 14.51 1.85 6.92
CA LEU A 68 15.81 1.30 7.30
C LEU A 68 15.74 -0.19 7.70
N LEU A 69 14.85 -0.52 8.65
CA LEU A 69 14.69 -1.89 9.14
C LEU A 69 13.69 -2.71 8.32
N HIS A 70 12.86 -2.07 7.50
CA HIS A 70 11.81 -2.70 6.70
C HIS A 70 10.88 -3.64 7.52
N VAL A 71 10.47 -3.24 8.72
CA VAL A 71 9.68 -4.06 9.66
C VAL A 71 8.40 -4.62 9.04
N LYS A 72 7.73 -3.83 8.20
CA LYS A 72 6.52 -4.29 7.47
C LYS A 72 6.81 -5.43 6.51
N LEU A 73 8.00 -5.46 5.92
CA LEU A 73 8.44 -6.53 5.02
C LEU A 73 8.78 -7.80 5.81
N TRP A 74 9.44 -7.66 6.96
CA TRP A 74 9.72 -8.75 7.90
C TRP A 74 8.45 -9.48 8.34
N LYS A 75 7.39 -8.73 8.71
CA LYS A 75 6.09 -9.29 9.10
C LYS A 75 5.44 -10.13 8.00
N ARG A 76 5.77 -9.86 6.73
CA ARG A 76 5.23 -10.58 5.58
C ARG A 76 6.10 -11.75 5.16
N ASN A 77 7.41 -11.53 5.09
CA ASN A 77 8.37 -12.50 4.60
C ASN A 77 9.74 -12.21 5.23
N LYS A 78 10.16 -13.08 6.14
CA LYS A 78 11.41 -12.91 6.91
C LYS A 78 12.64 -12.83 6.02
N LEU A 79 12.74 -13.69 5.00
CA LEU A 79 13.89 -13.73 4.10
C LEU A 79 13.99 -12.46 3.24
N LEU A 80 12.85 -12.00 2.71
CA LEU A 80 12.78 -10.77 1.93
C LEU A 80 13.04 -9.53 2.79
N GLY A 81 12.57 -9.56 4.05
CA GLY A 81 12.83 -8.54 5.07
C GLY A 81 14.33 -8.43 5.37
N TYR A 82 14.98 -9.54 5.73
CA TYR A 82 16.41 -9.59 6.02
C TYR A 82 17.26 -9.10 4.84
N MET A 83 16.95 -9.53 3.61
CA MET A 83 17.68 -9.11 2.41
C MET A 83 17.66 -7.58 2.21
N HIS A 84 16.51 -6.91 2.40
CA HIS A 84 16.47 -5.45 2.25
C HIS A 84 17.05 -4.73 3.47
N SER A 85 16.74 -5.19 4.69
CA SER A 85 17.22 -4.54 5.91
C SER A 85 18.74 -4.63 6.02
N SER A 86 19.36 -5.76 5.66
CA SER A 86 20.83 -5.90 5.65
C SER A 86 21.52 -4.92 4.71
N ILE A 87 20.96 -4.69 3.52
CA ILE A 87 21.47 -3.69 2.57
C ILE A 87 21.27 -2.27 3.11
N ALA A 88 20.05 -1.91 3.51
CA ALA A 88 19.72 -0.53 3.94
C ALA A 88 20.37 -0.16 5.29
N PHE A 89 20.14 -0.97 6.32
CA PHE A 89 20.70 -0.77 7.66
C PHE A 89 22.22 -0.92 7.66
N GLY A 90 22.76 -1.93 6.96
CA GLY A 90 24.20 -2.12 6.87
C GLY A 90 24.88 -0.93 6.18
N TRP A 91 24.33 -0.43 5.07
CA TRP A 91 24.89 0.75 4.39
C TRP A 91 24.80 2.01 5.28
N PHE A 92 23.67 2.23 5.93
CA PHE A 92 23.53 3.33 6.88
C PHE A 92 24.57 3.27 8.00
N MET A 93 24.77 2.09 8.60
CA MET A 93 25.77 1.91 9.66
C MET A 93 27.18 2.17 9.13
N LEU A 94 27.53 1.72 7.93
CA LEU A 94 28.83 2.03 7.31
C LEU A 94 29.05 3.54 7.13
N ILE A 95 28.01 4.30 6.79
CA ILE A 95 28.09 5.76 6.67
C ILE A 95 28.25 6.39 8.06
N VAL A 96 27.41 6.02 9.02
CA VAL A 96 27.42 6.60 10.38
C VAL A 96 28.75 6.33 11.07
N ILE A 97 29.22 5.08 11.07
CA ILE A 97 30.47 4.69 11.70
C ILE A 97 31.64 5.37 11.01
N GLY A 98 31.65 5.44 9.67
CA GLY A 98 32.69 6.16 8.94
C GLY A 98 32.76 7.65 9.31
N HIS A 99 31.61 8.31 9.50
CA HIS A 99 31.60 9.71 9.95
C HIS A 99 32.08 9.87 11.39
N ILE A 100 31.69 8.96 12.28
CA ILE A 100 32.17 8.93 13.67
C ILE A 100 33.69 8.74 13.68
N GLU A 101 34.21 7.80 12.90
CA GLU A 101 35.64 7.53 12.77
C GLU A 101 36.41 8.79 12.31
N VAL A 102 35.91 9.48 11.28
CA VAL A 102 36.51 10.75 10.82
C VAL A 102 36.44 11.83 11.88
N PHE A 103 35.35 11.93 12.64
CA PHE A 103 35.23 12.91 13.71
C PHE A 103 36.28 12.68 14.82
N PHE A 104 36.61 11.43 15.13
CA PHE A 104 37.64 11.10 16.11
C PHE A 104 39.07 11.32 15.59
N TYR A 105 39.36 10.92 14.35
CA TYR A 105 40.74 10.89 13.84
C TYR A 105 41.11 12.06 12.93
N ALA A 106 40.15 12.76 12.33
CA ALA A 106 40.36 13.88 11.41
C ALA A 106 39.17 14.89 11.42
N PRO A 107 38.88 15.54 12.57
CA PRO A 107 37.67 16.37 12.74
C PRO A 107 37.61 17.54 11.74
N HIS A 108 38.75 18.10 11.34
CA HIS A 108 38.82 19.18 10.33
C HIS A 108 38.34 18.73 8.93
N ARG A 109 38.35 17.42 8.64
CA ARG A 109 37.87 16.84 7.37
C ARG A 109 36.43 16.33 7.43
N ALA A 110 35.80 16.31 8.60
CA ALA A 110 34.45 15.72 8.79
C ALA A 110 33.34 16.39 7.94
N LYS A 111 33.55 17.64 7.50
CA LYS A 111 32.59 18.37 6.63
C LYS A 111 32.66 17.97 5.16
N LEU A 112 33.72 17.28 4.73
CA LEU A 112 33.90 16.86 3.35
C LEU A 112 33.13 15.56 3.10
N LEU A 113 32.03 15.62 2.34
CA LEU A 113 31.12 14.48 2.12
C LEU A 113 31.81 13.21 1.61
N TYR A 114 32.87 13.33 0.80
CA TYR A 114 33.60 12.20 0.25
C TYR A 114 34.60 11.60 1.23
N PHE A 115 35.07 12.36 2.23
CA PHE A 115 36.20 11.97 3.06
C PHE A 115 35.85 10.76 3.97
N PRO A 116 34.69 10.69 4.64
CA PRO A 116 34.28 9.49 5.38
C PRO A 116 34.11 8.24 4.51
N ILE A 117 33.76 8.41 3.23
CA ILE A 117 33.52 7.29 2.32
C ILE A 117 34.85 6.71 1.81
N PHE A 118 35.84 7.56 1.57
CA PHE A 118 37.17 7.18 1.08
C PHE A 118 38.24 7.28 2.17
N PHE A 119 37.85 7.18 3.45
CA PHE A 119 38.72 7.39 4.60
C PHE A 119 39.98 6.52 4.56
N ARG A 120 39.81 5.24 4.21
CA ARG A 120 40.90 4.26 4.08
C ARG A 120 41.89 4.57 2.95
N TYR A 121 41.51 5.39 1.98
CA TYR A 121 42.46 5.87 0.98
C TYR A 121 43.36 6.98 1.54
N PHE A 122 42.78 7.93 2.28
CA PHE A 122 43.46 9.15 2.72
C PHE A 122 44.24 9.00 4.02
N MET A 123 43.93 8.00 4.85
CA MET A 123 44.57 7.80 6.15
C MET A 123 45.41 6.52 6.18
N ALA A 124 46.54 6.57 6.90
CA ALA A 124 47.39 5.44 7.22
C ALA A 124 47.30 5.13 8.73
N GLU A 125 47.41 3.85 9.08
CA GLU A 125 47.53 3.39 10.47
C GLU A 125 48.89 3.86 11.05
N ASP A 126 48.89 4.27 12.31
CA ASP A 126 50.12 4.60 13.05
C ASP A 126 50.16 3.85 14.39
N ASP A 127 51.35 3.75 14.98
CA ASP A 127 51.63 2.95 16.19
C ASP A 127 50.82 3.38 17.43
N SER A 128 50.17 4.55 17.39
CA SER A 128 49.35 5.08 18.48
C SER A 128 47.85 4.77 18.33
N THR A 129 47.44 4.11 17.24
CA THR A 129 46.03 3.88 16.92
C THR A 129 45.42 2.65 17.62
N MET A 130 45.61 2.49 18.93
CA MET A 130 44.95 1.39 19.68
C MET A 130 43.41 1.43 19.62
N GLY A 131 42.80 2.60 19.33
CA GLY A 131 41.36 2.77 19.15
C GLY A 131 40.82 2.32 17.77
N GLY A 132 41.68 2.01 16.80
CA GLY A 132 41.27 1.69 15.42
C GLY A 132 40.61 0.32 15.28
N ALA A 133 41.08 -0.66 16.06
CA ALA A 133 40.65 -2.06 15.95
C ALA A 133 39.13 -2.25 16.11
N PHE A 134 38.49 -1.49 17.00
CA PHE A 134 37.03 -1.54 17.19
C PHE A 134 36.28 -1.01 15.95
N PHE A 135 36.69 0.15 15.43
CA PHE A 135 36.08 0.71 14.22
C PHE A 135 36.32 -0.19 13.00
N PHE A 136 37.51 -0.77 12.86
CA PHE A 136 37.84 -1.67 11.75
C PHE A 136 36.97 -2.93 11.80
N PHE A 137 36.80 -3.52 12.98
CA PHE A 137 35.90 -4.65 13.18
C PHE A 137 34.46 -4.29 12.81
N LEU A 138 33.96 -3.15 13.27
CA LEU A 138 32.58 -2.74 13.04
C LEU A 138 32.31 -2.45 11.55
N MET A 139 33.27 -1.83 10.86
CA MET A 139 33.22 -1.59 9.43
C MET A 139 33.20 -2.89 8.63
N ASP A 140 34.10 -3.84 8.93
CA ASP A 140 34.12 -5.16 8.28
C ASP A 140 32.84 -5.96 8.59
N PHE A 141 32.33 -5.90 9.82
CA PHE A 141 31.08 -6.54 10.23
C PHE A 141 29.88 -6.03 9.42
N PHE A 142 29.67 -4.71 9.35
CA PHE A 142 28.56 -4.16 8.59
C PHE A 142 28.75 -4.31 7.08
N LEU A 143 29.99 -4.30 6.58
CA LEU A 143 30.28 -4.62 5.19
C LEU A 143 29.87 -6.06 4.87
N LEU A 144 30.18 -7.02 5.75
CA LEU A 144 29.72 -8.41 5.62
C LEU A 144 28.19 -8.52 5.63
N VAL A 145 27.52 -7.77 6.52
CA VAL A 145 26.04 -7.71 6.55
C VAL A 145 25.48 -7.21 5.20
N VAL A 146 26.05 -6.15 4.62
CA VAL A 146 25.59 -5.67 3.31
C VAL A 146 25.87 -6.69 2.21
N LEU A 147 27.05 -7.31 2.21
CA LEU A 147 27.43 -8.32 1.22
C LEU A 147 26.52 -9.56 1.29
N SER A 148 26.09 -9.99 2.49
CA SER A 148 25.10 -11.07 2.64
C SER A 148 23.75 -10.70 2.04
N GLY A 149 23.31 -9.44 2.23
CA GLY A 149 22.12 -8.89 1.60
C GLY A 149 22.18 -8.87 0.07
N ILE A 150 23.33 -8.46 -0.49
CA ILE A 150 23.58 -8.47 -1.95
C ILE A 150 23.59 -9.89 -2.49
N ALA A 151 24.26 -10.82 -1.80
CA ALA A 151 24.25 -12.23 -2.18
C ALA A 151 22.82 -12.78 -2.26
N LEU A 152 21.99 -12.51 -1.25
CA LEU A 152 20.58 -12.87 -1.27
C LEU A 152 19.81 -12.17 -2.40
N ALA A 153 20.11 -10.91 -2.71
CA ALA A 153 19.49 -10.21 -3.84
C ALA A 153 19.84 -10.82 -5.20
N ILE A 154 21.07 -11.32 -5.37
CA ILE A 154 21.52 -12.07 -6.54
C ILE A 154 20.79 -13.42 -6.60
N ILE A 155 20.77 -14.18 -5.51
CA ILE A 155 20.08 -15.48 -5.41
C ILE A 155 18.61 -15.31 -5.75
N LYS A 156 17.92 -14.30 -5.20
CA LYS A 156 16.51 -13.99 -5.49
C LYS A 156 16.25 -13.79 -6.98
N ARG A 157 17.19 -13.17 -7.70
CA ARG A 157 17.05 -12.90 -9.13
C ARG A 157 17.03 -14.18 -9.96
N VAL A 158 17.77 -15.20 -9.53
CA VAL A 158 17.82 -16.52 -10.18
C VAL A 158 16.70 -17.43 -9.65
N HIS A 159 16.42 -17.41 -8.35
CA HIS A 159 15.51 -18.32 -7.64
C HIS A 159 14.43 -17.57 -6.85
N SER A 160 13.57 -16.82 -7.53
CA SER A 160 12.53 -15.99 -6.87
C SER A 160 11.52 -16.77 -6.01
N ARG A 161 11.26 -18.04 -6.36
CA ARG A 161 10.37 -18.93 -5.59
C ARG A 161 10.89 -19.23 -4.19
N PHE A 162 12.21 -19.28 -3.99
CA PHE A 162 12.83 -19.46 -2.67
C PHE A 162 12.44 -18.34 -1.70
N PHE A 163 12.16 -17.16 -2.23
CA PHE A 163 11.70 -15.99 -1.47
C PHE A 163 10.17 -15.94 -1.32
N GLY A 164 9.44 -17.00 -1.62
CA GLY A 164 7.98 -17.04 -1.53
C GLY A 164 7.26 -16.08 -2.49
N LEU A 165 7.97 -15.55 -3.49
CA LEU A 165 7.40 -14.71 -4.53
C LEU A 165 7.04 -15.61 -5.71
N ARG A 166 5.77 -15.57 -6.14
CA ARG A 166 5.38 -16.33 -7.33
C ARG A 166 5.99 -15.69 -8.58
N ARG A 167 6.16 -14.36 -8.57
CA ARG A 167 6.70 -13.59 -9.70
C ARG A 167 7.47 -12.35 -9.26
N THR A 168 8.43 -11.95 -10.08
CA THR A 168 9.18 -10.69 -9.96
C THR A 168 8.94 -9.81 -11.18
N THR A 169 9.17 -8.51 -11.04
CA THR A 169 9.00 -7.56 -12.14
C THR A 169 10.24 -7.52 -13.04
N ASN A 170 10.03 -7.44 -14.36
CA ASN A 170 11.14 -7.29 -15.30
C ASN A 170 11.71 -5.86 -15.21
N PRO A 171 13.02 -5.69 -14.93
CA PRO A 171 13.63 -4.37 -14.84
C PRO A 171 13.66 -3.68 -16.20
N SER A 172 13.62 -2.35 -16.20
CA SER A 172 13.93 -1.55 -17.38
C SER A 172 15.43 -1.45 -17.61
N PHE A 173 15.85 -0.86 -18.74
CA PHE A 173 17.26 -0.61 -19.03
C PHE A 173 17.94 0.24 -17.93
N MET A 174 17.33 1.35 -17.53
CA MET A 174 17.86 2.17 -16.43
C MET A 174 17.88 1.41 -15.10
N ASP A 175 16.85 0.59 -14.83
CA ASP A 175 16.84 -0.25 -13.61
C ASP A 175 17.99 -1.28 -13.61
N LEU A 176 18.41 -1.78 -14.77
CA LEU A 176 19.55 -2.69 -14.90
C LEU A 176 20.87 -1.98 -14.60
N ILE A 177 21.09 -0.78 -15.14
CA ILE A 177 22.27 0.02 -14.84
C ILE A 177 22.35 0.30 -13.34
N GLY A 178 21.26 0.83 -12.76
CA GLY A 178 21.19 1.10 -11.32
C GLY A 178 21.37 -0.16 -10.47
N LEU A 179 20.86 -1.32 -10.91
CA LEU A 179 21.02 -2.58 -10.21
C LEU A 179 22.47 -3.07 -10.19
N TYR A 180 23.14 -3.11 -11.35
CA TYR A 180 24.52 -3.60 -11.43
C TYR A 180 25.49 -2.65 -10.75
N SER A 181 25.26 -1.35 -10.89
CA SER A 181 26.00 -0.31 -10.18
C SER A 181 25.83 -0.44 -8.67
N LEU A 182 24.60 -0.67 -8.17
CA LEU A 182 24.37 -0.92 -6.74
C LEU A 182 25.05 -2.21 -6.24
N TRP A 183 24.99 -3.28 -7.03
CA TRP A 183 25.61 -4.57 -6.68
C TRP A 183 27.13 -4.51 -6.68
N SER A 184 27.75 -3.60 -7.45
CA SER A 184 29.20 -3.46 -7.49
C SER A 184 29.78 -2.54 -6.42
N ILE A 185 29.00 -1.60 -5.85
CA ILE A 185 29.47 -0.64 -4.82
C ILE A 185 30.23 -1.33 -3.69
N PHE A 186 29.64 -2.32 -3.03
CA PHE A 186 30.23 -2.94 -1.83
C PHE A 186 31.32 -3.96 -2.12
N PRO A 187 31.21 -4.81 -3.17
CA PRO A 187 32.35 -5.58 -3.63
C PRO A 187 33.53 -4.67 -3.99
N LEU A 188 33.34 -3.64 -4.82
CA LEU A 188 34.43 -2.73 -5.20
C LEU A 188 35.02 -2.00 -3.99
N ARG A 189 34.20 -1.66 -3.00
CA ARG A 189 34.68 -1.15 -1.71
C ARG A 189 35.57 -2.17 -1.00
N LEU A 190 35.12 -3.41 -0.86
CA LEU A 190 35.89 -4.49 -0.23
C LEU A 190 37.23 -4.71 -0.96
N PHE A 191 37.23 -4.73 -2.30
CA PHE A 191 38.45 -4.81 -3.10
C PHE A 191 39.37 -3.62 -2.82
N ALA A 192 38.85 -2.39 -2.89
CA ALA A 192 39.63 -1.17 -2.69
C ALA A 192 40.23 -1.10 -1.28
N GLU A 193 39.44 -1.38 -0.25
CA GLU A 193 39.91 -1.41 1.15
C GLU A 193 40.91 -2.56 1.39
N GLY A 194 40.69 -3.74 0.79
CA GLY A 194 41.60 -4.87 0.84
C GLY A 194 42.97 -4.59 0.22
N PHE A 195 43.03 -3.92 -0.93
CA PHE A 195 44.31 -3.47 -1.51
C PHE A 195 45.05 -2.45 -0.64
N THR A 196 44.34 -1.73 0.25
CA THR A 196 44.94 -0.71 1.13
C THR A 196 45.20 -1.17 2.55
N ALA A 197 44.80 -2.40 2.92
CA ALA A 197 44.75 -2.84 4.31
C ALA A 197 46.12 -2.82 5.02
N ASP A 198 47.22 -3.00 4.31
CA ASP A 198 48.59 -2.90 4.88
C ASP A 198 48.97 -1.49 5.31
N ILE A 199 48.34 -0.48 4.70
CA ILE A 199 48.66 0.94 4.92
C ILE A 199 47.63 1.56 5.85
N SER A 200 46.34 1.36 5.58
CA SER A 200 45.24 2.06 6.25
C SER A 200 44.58 1.30 7.39
N GLY A 201 45.08 0.08 7.66
CA GLY A 201 44.51 -0.84 8.63
C GLY A 201 43.27 -1.55 8.11
N GLY A 202 42.89 -2.62 8.81
CA GLY A 202 41.76 -3.48 8.47
C GLY A 202 41.48 -4.51 9.56
N SER A 203 40.41 -5.29 9.39
CA SER A 203 40.04 -6.35 10.33
C SER A 203 39.94 -7.70 9.60
N PHE A 204 39.05 -8.58 10.04
CA PHE A 204 38.98 -9.96 9.60
C PHE A 204 38.63 -10.14 8.11
N LEU A 205 37.91 -9.21 7.48
CA LEU A 205 37.46 -9.34 6.09
C LEU A 205 38.50 -8.72 5.16
N THR A 206 38.88 -7.47 5.44
CA THR A 206 39.80 -6.68 4.61
C THR A 206 41.24 -7.20 4.66
N LYS A 207 41.76 -7.59 5.83
CA LYS A 207 43.11 -8.19 5.94
C LYS A 207 43.18 -9.59 5.33
N SER A 208 42.14 -10.41 5.51
CA SER A 208 42.10 -11.74 4.87
C SER A 208 42.15 -11.62 3.34
N LEU A 209 41.42 -10.67 2.77
CA LEU A 209 41.44 -10.43 1.33
C LEU A 209 42.78 -9.88 0.85
N ASN A 210 43.40 -8.99 1.64
CA ASN A 210 44.73 -8.48 1.37
C ASN A 210 45.79 -9.60 1.29
N HIS A 211 45.78 -10.57 2.21
CA HIS A 211 46.67 -11.73 2.16
C HIS A 211 46.50 -12.55 0.87
N VAL A 212 45.25 -12.76 0.44
CA VAL A 212 44.94 -13.44 -0.84
C VAL A 212 45.50 -12.66 -2.02
N PHE A 213 45.35 -11.33 -2.00
CA PHE A 213 45.87 -10.46 -3.05
C PHE A 213 47.40 -10.49 -3.14
N HIS A 214 48.12 -10.44 -2.03
CA HIS A 214 49.57 -10.60 -2.03
C HIS A 214 50.02 -11.96 -2.56
N ALA A 215 49.30 -13.03 -2.21
CA ALA A 215 49.62 -14.37 -2.68
C ALA A 215 49.45 -14.54 -4.20
N PHE A 216 48.48 -13.85 -4.82
CA PHE A 216 48.18 -13.98 -6.24
C PHE A 216 48.82 -12.92 -7.14
N LEU A 217 48.94 -11.67 -6.67
CA LEU A 217 49.34 -10.51 -7.48
C LEU A 217 50.71 -9.93 -7.07
N GLY A 218 51.31 -10.43 -5.98
CA GLY A 218 52.58 -9.94 -5.44
C GLY A 218 52.51 -8.52 -4.86
N ASN A 219 53.67 -7.89 -4.68
CA ASN A 219 53.79 -6.54 -4.10
C ASN A 219 53.50 -5.38 -5.09
N HIS A 220 53.19 -5.68 -6.36
CA HIS A 220 52.96 -4.68 -7.42
C HIS A 220 51.48 -4.24 -7.46
N MET A 221 51.02 -3.59 -6.39
CA MET A 221 49.60 -3.30 -6.23
C MET A 221 49.21 -1.91 -6.71
N ASN A 222 48.51 -1.88 -7.85
CA ASN A 222 47.80 -0.70 -8.32
C ASN A 222 46.52 -0.52 -7.48
N MET A 223 46.66 0.18 -6.35
CA MET A 223 45.56 0.60 -5.47
C MET A 223 44.55 1.52 -6.19
N LEU A 224 45.04 2.42 -7.04
CA LEU A 224 44.24 3.55 -7.56
C LEU A 224 43.07 3.13 -8.49
N PRO A 225 43.21 2.15 -9.41
CA PRO A 225 42.12 1.67 -10.24
C PRO A 225 40.88 1.15 -9.48
N THR A 226 41.06 0.46 -8.35
CA THR A 226 39.92 -0.04 -7.56
C THR A 226 39.15 1.09 -6.87
N TRP A 227 39.84 2.15 -6.44
CA TRP A 227 39.19 3.36 -5.91
C TRP A 227 38.44 4.15 -7.00
N TRP A 228 39.00 4.25 -8.20
CA TRP A 228 38.29 4.79 -9.38
C TRP A 228 37.04 3.97 -9.69
N ALA A 229 37.15 2.65 -9.73
CA ALA A 229 36.01 1.77 -9.99
C ALA A 229 34.91 1.94 -8.93
N TYR A 230 35.29 1.98 -7.64
CA TYR A 230 34.35 2.20 -6.53
C TYR A 230 33.64 3.56 -6.64
N SER A 231 34.40 4.63 -6.87
CA SER A 231 33.85 5.98 -7.03
C SER A 231 32.94 6.10 -8.25
N LEU A 232 33.34 5.50 -9.38
CA LEU A 232 32.53 5.45 -10.59
C LEU A 232 31.23 4.68 -10.37
N ALA A 233 31.27 3.56 -9.65
CA ALA A 233 30.08 2.80 -9.30
C ALA A 233 29.09 3.62 -8.46
N LEU A 234 29.57 4.38 -7.48
CA LEU A 234 28.74 5.30 -6.70
C LEU A 234 28.17 6.44 -7.55
N GLY A 235 29.01 7.07 -8.37
CA GLY A 235 28.62 8.16 -9.26
C GLY A 235 27.52 7.76 -10.24
N ILE A 236 27.70 6.63 -10.93
CA ILE A 236 26.69 6.07 -11.85
C ILE A 236 25.39 5.77 -11.11
N PHE A 237 25.45 5.16 -9.92
CA PHE A 237 24.26 4.84 -9.14
C PHE A 237 23.44 6.09 -8.87
N PHE A 238 24.07 7.16 -8.35
CA PHE A 238 23.37 8.41 -8.02
C PHE A 238 22.83 9.15 -9.24
N CYS A 239 23.55 9.14 -10.37
CA CYS A 239 23.06 9.74 -11.61
C CYS A 239 21.83 9.03 -12.18
N VAL A 240 21.77 7.71 -12.07
CA VAL A 240 20.68 6.90 -12.64
C VAL A 240 19.49 6.79 -11.68
N LEU A 241 19.71 6.94 -10.37
CA LEU A 241 18.69 6.79 -9.32
C LEU A 241 17.34 7.46 -9.63
N PRO A 242 17.26 8.73 -10.07
CA PRO A 242 15.99 9.41 -10.37
C PRO A 242 15.11 8.73 -11.40
N PHE A 243 15.71 7.97 -12.31
CA PHE A 243 15.05 7.36 -13.47
C PHE A 243 14.72 5.88 -13.23
N THR A 244 14.92 5.39 -12.01
CA THR A 244 14.74 3.97 -11.66
C THR A 244 13.72 3.76 -10.57
N ARG A 245 13.40 2.50 -10.31
CA ARG A 245 12.63 2.10 -9.11
C ARG A 245 13.33 2.41 -7.78
N TYR A 246 14.64 2.74 -7.78
CA TYR A 246 15.40 3.06 -6.56
C TYR A 246 15.13 4.47 -6.03
N MET A 247 14.43 5.31 -6.81
CA MET A 247 13.93 6.61 -6.33
C MET A 247 13.01 6.51 -5.10
N HIS A 248 12.51 5.31 -4.78
CA HIS A 248 11.78 5.11 -3.53
C HIS A 248 12.62 5.43 -2.27
N ILE A 249 13.95 5.26 -2.32
CA ILE A 249 14.83 5.51 -1.16
C ILE A 249 14.66 6.94 -0.62
N PRO A 250 14.87 8.01 -1.43
CA PRO A 250 14.64 9.37 -0.96
C PRO A 250 13.15 9.76 -0.89
N THR A 251 12.29 9.20 -1.76
CA THR A 251 10.89 9.63 -1.81
C THR A 251 10.03 9.06 -0.70
N GLU A 252 10.36 7.89 -0.15
CA GLU A 252 9.65 7.31 1.00
C GLU A 252 9.88 8.14 2.27
N ILE A 253 11.08 8.71 2.44
CA ILE A 253 11.42 9.67 3.51
C ILE A 253 10.51 10.91 3.46
N LEU A 254 10.12 11.36 2.26
CA LEU A 254 9.16 12.46 2.09
C LEU A 254 7.71 12.00 2.22
N LEU A 255 7.38 10.79 1.74
CA LEU A 255 6.03 10.26 1.74
C LEU A 255 5.51 9.99 3.17
N ILE A 256 6.36 9.48 4.07
CA ILE A 256 5.96 9.13 5.43
C ILE A 256 5.42 10.35 6.20
N PRO A 257 6.14 11.48 6.30
CA PRO A 257 5.63 12.68 6.96
C PRO A 257 4.38 13.25 6.27
N LEU A 258 4.32 13.25 4.93
CA LEU A 258 3.11 13.67 4.20
C LEU A 258 1.87 12.84 4.59
N ARG A 259 2.05 11.52 4.68
CA ARG A 259 0.99 10.59 5.07
C ARG A 259 0.59 10.78 6.54
N ASN A 260 1.56 10.93 7.44
CA ASN A 260 1.31 11.14 8.87
C ASN A 260 0.67 12.51 9.16
N ALA A 261 0.90 13.51 8.30
CA ALA A 261 0.19 14.79 8.29
C ALA A 261 -1.27 14.69 7.78
N GLY A 262 -1.70 13.52 7.30
CA GLY A 262 -3.05 13.28 6.78
C GLY A 262 -3.28 13.83 5.37
N VAL A 263 -2.22 14.13 4.61
CA VAL A 263 -2.32 14.56 3.21
C VAL A 263 -2.81 13.39 2.36
N ARG A 264 -3.73 13.67 1.43
CA ARG A 264 -4.34 12.66 0.55
C ARG A 264 -4.15 13.02 -0.92
N ILE A 265 -4.41 12.06 -1.80
CA ILE A 265 -4.41 12.27 -3.24
C ILE A 265 -5.53 13.25 -3.62
N ARG A 266 -5.13 14.43 -4.12
CA ARG A 266 -6.03 15.48 -4.65
C ARG A 266 -5.89 15.67 -6.16
N HIS A 267 -4.70 15.40 -6.69
CA HIS A 267 -4.42 15.45 -8.11
C HIS A 267 -3.86 14.08 -8.56
N PRO A 268 -4.14 13.62 -9.79
CA PRO A 268 -3.77 12.27 -10.21
C PRO A 268 -2.26 12.01 -10.29
N ARG A 269 -1.46 13.05 -10.48
CA ARG A 269 0.00 12.93 -10.74
C ARG A 269 0.88 14.00 -10.08
N LYS A 270 0.32 14.87 -9.25
CA LYS A 270 1.01 16.02 -8.66
C LYS A 270 0.93 15.96 -7.15
N GLY A 271 1.88 16.62 -6.48
CA GLY A 271 1.93 16.67 -5.02
C GLY A 271 2.02 15.27 -4.41
N TYR A 272 1.10 14.94 -3.50
CA TYR A 272 1.11 13.65 -2.78
C TYR A 272 1.11 12.42 -3.71
N ALA A 273 0.35 12.45 -4.82
CA ALA A 273 0.33 11.34 -5.77
C ALA A 273 1.70 11.12 -6.44
N GLU A 274 2.44 12.19 -6.72
CA GLU A 274 3.79 12.08 -7.28
C GLU A 274 4.73 11.39 -6.29
N ALA A 275 4.68 11.80 -5.01
CA ALA A 275 5.47 11.16 -3.95
C ALA A 275 5.18 9.65 -3.85
N GLU A 276 3.90 9.24 -3.89
CA GLU A 276 3.51 7.83 -3.88
C GLU A 276 4.01 7.04 -5.10
N ILE A 277 3.91 7.63 -6.30
CA ILE A 277 4.33 6.99 -7.56
C ILE A 277 5.82 6.65 -7.53
N TYR A 278 6.65 7.59 -7.08
CA TYR A 278 8.10 7.40 -6.99
C TYR A 278 8.53 6.58 -5.77
N SER A 279 7.73 6.56 -4.70
CA SER A 279 7.95 5.71 -3.53
C SER A 279 7.70 4.22 -3.82
N CYS A 280 7.15 3.84 -4.97
CA CYS A 280 6.91 2.44 -5.30
C CYS A 280 8.22 1.70 -5.73
N PRO A 281 8.75 0.74 -4.94
CA PRO A 281 9.99 0.02 -5.26
C PRO A 281 9.82 -1.06 -6.34
N SER A 282 8.59 -1.26 -6.84
CA SER A 282 8.27 -2.35 -7.76
C SER A 282 8.59 -3.75 -7.21
N CYS A 283 8.42 -3.97 -5.90
CA CYS A 283 8.78 -5.21 -5.21
C CYS A 283 7.94 -6.44 -5.63
N GLY A 284 6.76 -6.23 -6.22
CA GLY A 284 5.90 -7.29 -6.76
C GLY A 284 4.90 -7.89 -5.77
N VAL A 285 4.93 -7.49 -4.49
CA VAL A 285 4.01 -8.00 -3.45
C VAL A 285 2.52 -7.89 -3.84
N CYS A 286 2.13 -6.80 -4.51
CA CYS A 286 0.76 -6.61 -4.95
C CYS A 286 0.36 -7.45 -6.17
N ILE A 287 1.32 -8.04 -6.89
CA ILE A 287 1.03 -8.97 -8.01
C ILE A 287 0.48 -10.27 -7.43
N ASP A 288 1.15 -10.82 -6.42
CA ASP A 288 0.77 -12.09 -5.78
C ASP A 288 -0.52 -11.97 -4.96
N ALA A 289 -0.87 -10.74 -4.53
CA ALA A 289 -2.11 -10.47 -3.81
C ALA A 289 -3.30 -10.14 -4.74
N CYS A 290 -3.03 -9.68 -5.96
CA CYS A 290 -4.09 -9.23 -6.86
C CYS A 290 -4.83 -10.44 -7.48
N PRO A 291 -6.18 -10.48 -7.45
CA PRO A 291 -6.95 -11.55 -8.10
C PRO A 291 -6.57 -11.73 -9.59
N MET A 292 -6.35 -10.62 -10.29
CA MET A 292 -5.90 -10.58 -11.68
C MET A 292 -4.48 -11.14 -11.89
N GLY A 293 -3.62 -11.00 -10.87
CA GLY A 293 -2.24 -11.47 -10.91
C GLY A 293 -2.12 -12.97 -10.60
N VAL A 294 -2.88 -13.45 -9.60
CA VAL A 294 -2.89 -14.85 -9.16
C VAL A 294 -3.29 -15.79 -10.29
N MET A 295 -4.32 -15.43 -11.08
CA MET A 295 -4.82 -16.24 -12.19
C MET A 295 -3.98 -16.15 -13.47
N LYS A 296 -2.87 -15.41 -13.46
CA LYS A 296 -1.96 -15.21 -14.62
C LYS A 296 -2.58 -14.55 -15.86
N THR A 297 -3.86 -14.19 -15.84
CA THR A 297 -4.58 -13.62 -16.99
C THR A 297 -4.29 -12.13 -17.20
N HIS A 298 -4.03 -11.36 -16.14
CA HIS A 298 -4.00 -9.89 -16.18
C HIS A 298 -2.90 -9.26 -15.31
N ILE A 299 -1.72 -9.88 -15.30
CA ILE A 299 -0.59 -9.46 -14.46
C ILE A 299 -0.13 -8.03 -14.77
N LYS A 300 -0.12 -7.65 -16.05
CA LYS A 300 0.29 -6.32 -16.51
C LYS A 300 -0.70 -5.21 -16.09
N ASP A 301 -1.86 -5.59 -15.58
CA ASP A 301 -2.89 -4.65 -15.11
C ASP A 301 -2.80 -4.38 -13.58
N THR A 302 -1.81 -4.95 -12.90
CA THR A 302 -1.58 -4.76 -11.44
C THR A 302 -0.94 -3.42 -11.08
N THR A 303 -1.00 -3.03 -9.79
CA THR A 303 -0.54 -1.72 -9.30
C THR A 303 0.93 -1.41 -9.60
N VAL A 304 1.83 -2.41 -9.59
CA VAL A 304 3.24 -2.17 -9.91
C VAL A 304 3.41 -1.74 -11.37
N TYR A 305 2.67 -2.35 -12.30
CA TYR A 305 2.74 -1.95 -13.70
C TYR A 305 2.06 -0.61 -13.95
N LEU A 306 0.96 -0.29 -13.24
CA LEU A 306 0.40 1.06 -13.25
C LEU A 306 1.46 2.11 -12.88
N ASN A 307 2.13 1.95 -11.73
CA ASN A 307 3.16 2.88 -11.27
C ASN A 307 4.35 2.98 -12.24
N ARG A 308 4.68 1.88 -12.92
CA ARG A 308 5.69 1.90 -13.99
C ARG A 308 5.25 2.76 -15.17
N GLN A 309 4.00 2.63 -15.61
CA GLN A 309 3.50 3.44 -16.73
C GLN A 309 3.32 4.90 -16.34
N LEU A 310 2.94 5.18 -15.09
CA LEU A 310 2.89 6.54 -14.54
C LEU A 310 4.26 7.21 -14.56
N ARG A 311 5.32 6.53 -14.12
CA ARG A 311 6.70 7.05 -14.21
C ARG A 311 7.19 7.29 -15.64
N ARG A 312 6.61 6.59 -16.61
CA ARG A 312 6.97 6.68 -18.03
C ARG A 312 6.04 7.60 -18.83
N ASN A 313 5.01 8.17 -18.20
CA ASN A 313 3.97 8.97 -18.86
C ASN A 313 3.35 8.28 -20.10
N ASN A 314 3.08 6.96 -20.02
CA ASN A 314 2.44 6.22 -21.10
C ASN A 314 0.91 6.26 -20.96
N GLU A 315 0.30 7.32 -21.49
CA GLU A 315 -1.15 7.60 -21.35
C GLU A 315 -2.05 6.43 -21.72
N ALA A 316 -1.85 5.86 -22.91
CA ALA A 316 -2.70 4.77 -23.41
C ALA A 316 -2.69 3.56 -22.47
N ARG A 317 -1.52 3.19 -21.95
CA ARG A 317 -1.42 2.10 -20.98
C ARG A 317 -1.93 2.49 -19.59
N ILE A 318 -1.75 3.73 -19.16
CA ILE A 318 -2.30 4.21 -17.88
C ILE A 318 -3.82 4.12 -17.89
N GLU A 319 -4.47 4.56 -18.98
CA GLU A 319 -5.91 4.41 -19.18
C GLU A 319 -6.34 2.94 -19.07
N GLU A 320 -5.80 2.10 -19.94
CA GLU A 320 -6.19 0.70 -20.09
C GLU A 320 -6.05 -0.06 -18.77
N ILE A 321 -4.91 0.09 -18.10
CA ILE A 321 -4.64 -0.58 -16.83
C ILE A 321 -5.58 -0.06 -15.75
N SER A 322 -5.85 1.25 -15.72
CA SER A 322 -6.73 1.86 -14.72
C SER A 322 -8.14 1.27 -14.79
N ASP A 323 -8.69 1.06 -15.98
CA ASP A 323 -10.08 0.61 -16.18
C ASP A 323 -10.35 -0.85 -15.84
N LYS A 324 -9.37 -1.72 -16.04
CA LYS A 324 -9.53 -3.16 -15.74
C LYS A 324 -9.55 -3.46 -14.25
N CYS A 325 -9.11 -2.53 -13.40
CA CYS A 325 -9.00 -2.78 -11.97
C CYS A 325 -10.37 -2.96 -11.31
N LEU A 326 -10.48 -3.99 -10.46
CA LEU A 326 -11.67 -4.27 -9.66
C LEU A 326 -11.89 -3.32 -8.46
N LEU A 327 -10.91 -2.45 -8.18
CA LEU A 327 -10.89 -1.54 -7.01
C LEU A 327 -11.12 -2.22 -5.64
N CYS A 328 -10.71 -3.48 -5.50
CA CYS A 328 -10.92 -4.24 -4.26
C CYS A 328 -10.02 -3.81 -3.08
N GLY A 329 -9.04 -2.91 -3.27
CA GLY A 329 -8.14 -2.40 -2.22
C GLY A 329 -7.09 -3.41 -1.71
N LYS A 330 -7.08 -4.66 -2.23
CA LYS A 330 -6.17 -5.71 -1.77
C LYS A 330 -4.70 -5.34 -1.94
N CYS A 331 -4.34 -4.67 -3.03
CA CYS A 331 -2.97 -4.22 -3.31
C CYS A 331 -2.47 -3.13 -2.33
N THR A 332 -3.39 -2.32 -1.79
CA THR A 332 -3.11 -1.27 -0.82
C THR A 332 -2.91 -1.87 0.57
N ALA A 333 -3.80 -2.79 0.98
CA ALA A 333 -3.70 -3.49 2.26
C ALA A 333 -2.39 -4.28 2.44
N VAL A 334 -1.82 -4.79 1.34
CA VAL A 334 -0.59 -5.60 1.34
C VAL A 334 0.68 -4.80 1.08
N CYS A 335 0.58 -3.51 0.75
CA CYS A 335 1.73 -2.71 0.34
C CYS A 335 2.60 -2.34 1.57
N PRO A 336 3.89 -2.72 1.62
CA PRO A 336 4.75 -2.35 2.75
C PRO A 336 5.01 -0.84 2.81
N VAL A 337 5.14 -0.19 1.65
CA VAL A 337 5.36 1.26 1.53
C VAL A 337 4.08 2.05 1.82
N GLY A 338 2.91 1.45 1.57
CA GLY A 338 1.60 2.11 1.71
C GLY A 338 1.17 2.91 0.48
N VAL A 339 1.53 2.47 -0.72
CA VAL A 339 1.05 3.06 -1.98
C VAL A 339 -0.43 2.72 -2.20
N GLU A 340 -1.27 3.74 -2.33
CA GLU A 340 -2.72 3.62 -2.50
C GLU A 340 -3.13 3.40 -3.96
N GLY A 341 -2.78 2.22 -4.48
CA GLY A 341 -2.93 1.89 -5.90
C GLY A 341 -4.37 1.93 -6.45
N ASP A 342 -5.37 1.71 -5.62
CA ASP A 342 -6.79 1.86 -5.95
C ASP A 342 -7.20 3.34 -6.07
N LYS A 343 -6.75 4.20 -5.15
CA LYS A 343 -7.00 5.65 -5.21
C LYS A 343 -6.28 6.32 -6.38
N LEU A 344 -5.03 5.93 -6.65
CA LEU A 344 -4.30 6.39 -7.83
C LEU A 344 -5.08 6.11 -9.12
N ARG A 345 -5.74 4.95 -9.23
CA ARG A 345 -6.56 4.60 -10.41
C ARG A 345 -7.80 5.46 -10.53
N ILE A 346 -8.51 5.68 -9.44
CA ILE A 346 -9.69 6.56 -9.41
C ILE A 346 -9.27 7.97 -9.85
N ALA A 347 -8.15 8.47 -9.35
CA ALA A 347 -7.60 9.76 -9.76
C ALA A 347 -7.20 9.76 -11.24
N GLN A 348 -6.57 8.71 -11.77
CA GLN A 348 -6.28 8.66 -13.22
C GLN A 348 -7.56 8.69 -14.07
N ARG A 349 -8.62 8.00 -13.64
CA ARG A 349 -9.90 7.98 -14.37
C ARG A 349 -10.58 9.35 -14.41
N SER A 350 -10.33 10.23 -13.44
CA SER A 350 -10.90 11.58 -13.43
C SER A 350 -10.29 12.52 -14.47
N MET A 351 -9.16 12.15 -15.08
CA MET A 351 -8.56 12.90 -16.18
C MET A 351 -9.31 12.69 -17.50
N ARG A 352 -10.23 11.71 -17.57
CA ARG A 352 -10.97 11.39 -18.79
C ARG A 352 -12.14 12.32 -19.00
N LYS A 353 -12.37 12.66 -20.27
CA LYS A 353 -13.62 13.27 -20.71
C LYS A 353 -14.62 12.17 -21.03
N TYR A 354 -15.75 12.18 -20.34
CA TYR A 354 -16.88 11.29 -20.63
C TYR A 354 -17.83 12.01 -21.60
N GLY A 355 -18.15 11.38 -22.72
CA GLY A 355 -19.05 11.95 -23.75
C GLY A 355 -20.54 11.88 -23.40
N ILE A 356 -20.90 11.35 -22.24
CA ILE A 356 -22.29 11.16 -21.80
C ILE A 356 -22.44 11.82 -20.42
N THR A 357 -23.29 12.82 -20.30
CA THR A 357 -23.76 13.34 -19.00
C THR A 357 -24.83 12.40 -18.46
N PRO A 358 -24.78 12.00 -17.17
CA PRO A 358 -25.83 11.17 -16.61
C PRO A 358 -27.11 11.99 -16.56
N ASP A 359 -28.21 11.40 -17.00
CA ASP A 359 -29.53 12.00 -16.93
C ASP A 359 -30.25 11.45 -15.70
N TYR A 360 -30.75 12.36 -14.85
CA TYR A 360 -31.48 12.06 -13.63
C TYR A 360 -32.94 12.53 -13.70
N SER A 361 -33.39 13.05 -14.85
CA SER A 361 -34.75 13.62 -15.03
C SER A 361 -35.86 12.60 -14.82
N ALA A 362 -35.58 11.31 -15.01
CA ALA A 362 -36.53 10.22 -14.76
C ALA A 362 -36.76 9.93 -13.26
N ILE A 363 -35.98 10.54 -12.35
CA ILE A 363 -36.15 10.39 -10.91
C ILE A 363 -36.82 11.67 -10.39
N ASP A 364 -38.10 11.57 -10.02
CA ASP A 364 -38.84 12.68 -9.43
C ASP A 364 -38.41 12.91 -7.98
N THR A 365 -37.30 13.63 -7.83
CA THR A 365 -36.74 13.97 -6.52
C THR A 365 -37.65 14.88 -5.72
N ASP A 366 -38.44 15.72 -6.38
CA ASP A 366 -39.31 16.67 -5.71
C ASP A 366 -40.51 15.96 -5.08
N SER A 367 -41.05 14.94 -5.74
CA SER A 367 -42.09 14.09 -5.15
C SER A 367 -41.57 13.25 -4.00
N LEU A 368 -40.38 12.66 -4.11
CA LEU A 368 -39.75 11.94 -2.99
C LEU A 368 -39.50 12.87 -1.80
N VAL A 369 -38.94 14.05 -2.05
CA VAL A 369 -38.72 15.07 -1.01
C VAL A 369 -40.04 15.48 -0.37
N LYS A 370 -41.11 15.68 -1.15
CA LYS A 370 -42.45 16.02 -0.63
C LYS A 370 -43.05 14.90 0.20
N GLU A 371 -42.96 13.66 -0.25
CA GLU A 371 -43.45 12.48 0.48
C GLU A 371 -42.79 12.34 1.85
N PHE A 372 -41.46 12.50 1.92
CA PHE A 372 -40.73 12.49 3.20
C PHE A 372 -40.94 13.75 4.04
N SER A 373 -41.32 14.88 3.43
CA SER A 373 -41.60 16.14 4.15
C SER A 373 -43.02 16.21 4.71
N THR A 374 -43.97 15.43 4.18
CA THR A 374 -45.35 15.34 4.68
C THR A 374 -45.51 14.27 5.77
N GLY A 375 -44.53 13.37 5.92
CA GLY A 375 -44.42 12.48 7.07
C GLY A 375 -44.15 13.26 8.36
N SER A 376 -44.94 13.00 9.40
CA SER A 376 -44.89 13.62 10.73
C SER A 376 -43.45 13.78 11.27
N GLY A 377 -43.19 14.93 11.90
CA GLY A 377 -41.88 15.38 12.37
C GLY A 377 -41.03 14.36 13.16
N ALA A 378 -39.75 14.69 13.32
CA ALA A 378 -38.70 13.84 13.89
C ALA A 378 -39.20 12.99 15.08
N SER A 379 -39.27 11.68 14.87
CA SER A 379 -39.58 10.71 15.91
C SER A 379 -38.29 10.01 16.33
N SER A 380 -37.97 10.06 17.61
CA SER A 380 -36.79 9.36 18.15
C SER A 380 -36.90 7.86 17.87
N GLY A 381 -35.93 7.29 17.15
CA GLY A 381 -35.88 5.85 16.86
C GLY A 381 -36.42 5.42 15.49
N LYS A 382 -36.85 6.35 14.63
CA LYS A 382 -37.26 6.03 13.25
C LYS A 382 -36.04 5.64 12.39
N VAL A 383 -36.11 4.45 11.78
CA VAL A 383 -35.07 3.94 10.86
C VAL A 383 -35.46 4.24 9.41
N LEU A 384 -34.56 4.88 8.66
CA LEU A 384 -34.66 4.96 7.20
C LEU A 384 -33.81 3.85 6.58
N TYR A 385 -34.46 2.91 5.89
CA TYR A 385 -33.78 1.82 5.20
C TYR A 385 -33.49 2.21 3.75
N PHE A 386 -32.22 2.16 3.35
CA PHE A 386 -31.79 2.33 1.97
C PHE A 386 -31.17 1.03 1.46
N ALA A 387 -31.87 0.37 0.53
CA ALA A 387 -31.44 -0.91 -0.02
C ALA A 387 -30.29 -0.73 -1.04
N GLY A 388 -30.41 0.28 -1.89
CA GLY A 388 -29.49 0.57 -2.98
C GLY A 388 -29.66 -0.34 -4.19
N CYS A 389 -29.05 0.06 -5.31
CA CYS A 389 -29.25 -0.59 -6.60
C CYS A 389 -28.89 -2.09 -6.64
N MET A 390 -27.85 -2.51 -5.92
CA MET A 390 -27.44 -3.91 -5.93
C MET A 390 -28.41 -4.81 -5.13
N THR A 391 -28.96 -4.30 -4.04
CA THR A 391 -30.00 -4.99 -3.26
C THR A 391 -31.32 -5.03 -4.03
N ALA A 392 -31.65 -4.00 -4.79
CA ALA A 392 -32.82 -4.02 -5.69
C ALA A 392 -32.72 -5.16 -6.74
N LEU A 393 -31.52 -5.50 -7.20
CA LEU A 393 -31.24 -6.65 -8.07
C LEU A 393 -31.17 -8.01 -7.32
N THR A 394 -31.33 -8.01 -6.00
CA THR A 394 -31.34 -9.20 -5.11
C THR A 394 -32.47 -9.10 -4.10
N PRO A 395 -33.73 -9.19 -4.55
CA PRO A 395 -34.90 -8.87 -3.72
C PRO A 395 -35.02 -9.75 -2.46
N GLN A 396 -34.37 -10.90 -2.40
CA GLN A 396 -34.33 -11.74 -1.19
C GLN A 396 -33.69 -11.03 0.00
N ILE A 397 -32.62 -10.25 -0.23
CA ILE A 397 -31.94 -9.49 0.83
C ILE A 397 -32.89 -8.44 1.37
N ARG A 398 -33.56 -7.69 0.49
CA ARG A 398 -34.54 -6.67 0.89
C ARG A 398 -35.65 -7.29 1.75
N LYS A 399 -36.27 -8.37 1.27
CA LYS A 399 -37.34 -9.07 1.98
C LYS A 399 -36.89 -9.58 3.35
N ALA A 400 -35.69 -10.14 3.44
CA ALA A 400 -35.14 -10.65 4.70
C ALA A 400 -34.88 -9.51 5.70
N VAL A 401 -34.29 -8.39 5.26
CA VAL A 401 -34.09 -7.22 6.13
C VAL A 401 -35.44 -6.69 6.63
N GLU A 402 -36.41 -6.50 5.74
CA GLU A 402 -37.76 -6.05 6.12
C GLU A 402 -38.43 -7.02 7.11
N SER A 403 -38.35 -8.32 6.86
CA SER A 403 -38.92 -9.34 7.76
C SER A 403 -38.29 -9.29 9.15
N VAL A 404 -36.96 -9.19 9.23
CA VAL A 404 -36.24 -9.08 10.51
C VAL A 404 -36.64 -7.80 11.25
N LEU A 405 -36.71 -6.65 10.56
CA LEU A 405 -37.14 -5.39 11.19
C LEU A 405 -38.58 -5.47 11.72
N THR A 406 -39.50 -6.04 10.93
CA THR A 406 -40.89 -6.23 11.34
C THR A 406 -41.02 -7.18 12.53
N LYS A 407 -40.35 -8.34 12.50
CA LYS A 407 -40.37 -9.31 13.61
C LYS A 407 -39.73 -8.74 14.89
N ALA A 408 -38.73 -7.86 14.74
CA ALA A 408 -38.09 -7.16 15.85
C ALA A 408 -38.89 -5.97 16.39
N GLY A 409 -40.05 -5.63 15.78
CA GLY A 409 -40.87 -4.49 16.19
C GLY A 409 -40.23 -3.13 15.89
N ILE A 410 -39.29 -3.05 14.94
CA ILE A 410 -38.60 -1.81 14.59
C ILE A 410 -39.45 -1.00 13.59
N SER A 411 -39.73 0.27 13.93
CA SER A 411 -40.37 1.21 13.03
C SER A 411 -39.38 1.69 11.97
N TYR A 412 -39.64 1.33 10.70
CA TYR A 412 -38.79 1.71 9.58
C TYR A 412 -39.59 2.23 8.38
N GLU A 413 -38.91 3.02 7.54
CA GLU A 413 -39.42 3.49 6.25
C GLU A 413 -38.36 3.23 5.17
N MET A 414 -38.77 2.85 3.96
CA MET A 414 -37.83 2.59 2.87
C MET A 414 -37.65 3.82 2.00
N MET A 415 -36.40 4.26 1.83
CA MET A 415 -36.05 5.43 1.02
C MET A 415 -36.23 5.18 -0.49
N ASP A 416 -35.94 3.96 -0.94
CA ASP A 416 -35.85 3.60 -2.36
C ASP A 416 -36.87 2.52 -2.77
N LYS A 417 -38.05 2.52 -2.12
CA LYS A 417 -39.13 1.54 -2.35
C LYS A 417 -39.62 1.51 -3.80
N ASP A 418 -39.88 2.69 -4.37
CA ASP A 418 -40.41 2.87 -5.73
C ASP A 418 -39.34 3.33 -6.72
N GLY A 419 -38.07 3.09 -6.37
CA GLY A 419 -36.89 3.62 -7.07
C GLY A 419 -36.25 4.78 -6.31
N GLY A 420 -34.96 5.01 -6.55
CA GLY A 420 -34.21 6.03 -5.85
C GLY A 420 -32.89 6.38 -6.53
N ILE A 421 -32.29 7.48 -6.11
CA ILE A 421 -31.00 7.93 -6.64
C ILE A 421 -29.90 7.00 -6.12
N CYS A 422 -29.05 6.51 -7.03
CA CYS A 422 -27.90 5.71 -6.65
C CYS A 422 -27.03 6.46 -5.61
N CYS A 423 -26.44 5.71 -4.67
CA CYS A 423 -25.56 6.27 -3.64
C CYS A 423 -24.35 7.09 -4.17
N GLY A 424 -24.03 7.04 -5.47
CA GLY A 424 -22.92 7.79 -6.09
C GLY A 424 -21.59 7.04 -6.18
N ARG A 425 -21.46 5.88 -5.51
CA ARG A 425 -20.20 5.11 -5.47
C ARG A 425 -19.69 4.67 -6.85
N PRO A 426 -20.51 4.16 -7.78
CA PRO A 426 -20.04 3.80 -9.12
C PRO A 426 -19.46 4.99 -9.90
N MET A 427 -20.07 6.17 -9.77
CA MET A 427 -19.58 7.41 -10.41
C MET A 427 -18.22 7.83 -9.82
N LEU A 428 -18.06 7.78 -8.48
CA LEU A 428 -16.76 8.01 -7.85
C LEU A 428 -15.70 7.01 -8.31
N MET A 429 -16.03 5.71 -8.39
CA MET A 429 -15.10 4.68 -8.86
C MET A 429 -14.67 4.92 -10.31
N ALA A 430 -15.56 5.43 -11.16
CA ALA A 430 -15.25 5.84 -12.52
C ALA A 430 -14.46 7.18 -12.60
N GLY A 431 -14.15 7.83 -11.48
CA GLY A 431 -13.49 9.15 -11.48
C GLY A 431 -14.41 10.29 -11.94
N ARG A 432 -15.73 10.06 -11.97
CA ARG A 432 -16.75 11.05 -12.36
C ARG A 432 -17.24 11.78 -11.11
N PHE A 433 -16.40 12.67 -10.58
CA PHE A 433 -16.65 13.32 -9.29
C PHE A 433 -17.87 14.25 -9.31
N GLY A 434 -18.04 15.08 -10.34
CA GLY A 434 -19.19 15.99 -10.43
C GLY A 434 -20.56 15.29 -10.37
N PRO A 435 -20.83 14.29 -11.23
CA PRO A 435 -22.09 13.54 -11.14
C PRO A 435 -22.26 12.78 -9.83
N ALA A 436 -21.18 12.33 -9.20
CA ALA A 436 -21.27 11.71 -7.88
C ALA A 436 -21.66 12.72 -6.80
N GLU A 437 -21.09 13.93 -6.83
CA GLU A 437 -21.41 15.03 -5.90
C GLU A 437 -22.88 15.45 -6.02
N GLU A 438 -23.42 15.51 -7.25
CA GLU A 438 -24.85 15.79 -7.47
C GLU A 438 -25.75 14.71 -6.85
N MET A 439 -25.43 13.43 -7.06
CA MET A 439 -26.17 12.31 -6.45
C MET A 439 -26.11 12.38 -4.91
N ILE A 440 -24.93 12.69 -4.35
CA ILE A 440 -24.72 12.82 -2.91
C ILE A 440 -25.58 13.95 -2.36
N ALA A 441 -25.60 15.12 -3.00
CA ALA A 441 -26.35 16.27 -2.55
C ALA A 441 -27.87 15.97 -2.48
N LYS A 442 -28.43 15.40 -3.56
CA LYS A 442 -29.86 15.07 -3.62
C LYS A 442 -30.26 14.01 -2.58
N ASN A 443 -29.47 12.93 -2.45
CA ASN A 443 -29.73 11.92 -1.42
C ASN A 443 -29.59 12.49 0.00
N THR A 444 -28.63 13.38 0.25
CA THR A 444 -28.46 14.05 1.55
C THR A 444 -29.70 14.86 1.93
N GLU A 445 -30.30 15.56 0.97
CA GLU A 445 -31.52 16.31 1.19
C GLU A 445 -32.71 15.40 1.56
N ILE A 446 -32.92 14.31 0.80
CA ILE A 446 -33.98 13.34 1.07
C ILE A 446 -33.83 12.74 2.48
N ILE A 447 -32.62 12.30 2.83
CA ILE A 447 -32.35 11.66 4.12
C ILE A 447 -32.59 12.64 5.27
N ARG A 448 -32.08 13.88 5.17
CA ARG A 448 -32.27 14.90 6.22
C ARG A 448 -33.75 15.27 6.40
N LYS A 449 -34.54 15.28 5.34
CA LYS A 449 -35.98 15.59 5.39
C LYS A 449 -36.84 14.44 5.90
N SER A 450 -36.36 13.19 5.86
CA SER A 450 -37.10 12.00 6.35
C SER A 450 -37.44 12.00 7.86
N GLY A 451 -36.73 12.83 8.64
CA GLY A 451 -36.85 12.87 10.10
C GLY A 451 -36.30 11.63 10.82
N ALA A 452 -35.59 10.73 10.11
CA ALA A 452 -35.01 9.52 10.69
C ALA A 452 -33.75 9.81 11.52
N SER A 453 -33.56 9.07 12.61
CA SER A 453 -32.35 9.13 13.43
C SER A 453 -31.27 8.15 12.97
N THR A 454 -31.64 7.13 12.19
CA THR A 454 -30.73 6.06 11.74
C THR A 454 -30.96 5.76 10.27
N LEU A 455 -29.88 5.75 9.48
CA LEU A 455 -29.83 5.26 8.11
C LEU A 455 -29.27 3.83 8.09
N LEU A 456 -30.14 2.86 7.83
CA LEU A 456 -29.79 1.44 7.72
C LEU A 456 -29.45 1.08 6.27
N LEU A 457 -28.34 0.36 6.07
CA LEU A 457 -27.82 0.01 4.75
C LEU A 457 -27.59 -1.50 4.59
N SER A 458 -28.11 -2.09 3.51
CA SER A 458 -27.91 -3.52 3.20
C SER A 458 -26.74 -3.81 2.25
N CYS A 459 -26.15 -2.78 1.66
CA CYS A 459 -25.07 -2.92 0.69
C CYS A 459 -23.77 -2.24 1.17
N PRO A 460 -22.64 -2.97 1.27
CA PRO A 460 -21.35 -2.39 1.68
C PRO A 460 -20.83 -1.28 0.78
N ILE A 461 -21.18 -1.32 -0.50
CA ILE A 461 -20.78 -0.32 -1.51
C ILE A 461 -21.44 1.02 -1.18
N CYS A 462 -22.71 0.99 -0.76
CA CYS A 462 -23.47 2.14 -0.30
C CYS A 462 -22.95 2.59 1.07
N TYR A 463 -22.83 1.66 2.03
CA TYR A 463 -22.33 1.94 3.38
C TYR A 463 -21.00 2.70 3.38
N LYS A 464 -20.04 2.28 2.57
CA LYS A 464 -18.75 2.96 2.47
C LYS A 464 -18.87 4.41 1.99
N ILE A 465 -19.63 4.67 0.92
CA ILE A 465 -19.74 6.06 0.43
C ILE A 465 -20.51 6.93 1.40
N PHE A 466 -21.58 6.42 2.02
CA PHE A 466 -22.32 7.15 3.05
C PHE A 466 -21.38 7.55 4.20
N ARG A 467 -20.54 6.64 4.68
CA ARG A 467 -19.56 6.95 5.73
C ARG A 467 -18.44 7.90 5.30
N GLU A 468 -17.95 7.80 4.06
CA GLU A 468 -16.77 8.55 3.62
C GLU A 468 -17.08 9.92 3.02
N LYS A 469 -18.29 10.11 2.48
CA LYS A 469 -18.61 11.24 1.59
C LYS A 469 -19.91 11.97 1.90
N TYR A 470 -20.87 11.33 2.56
CA TYR A 470 -22.10 12.01 2.94
C TYR A 470 -21.89 12.72 4.27
N ASP A 471 -22.40 13.95 4.35
CA ASP A 471 -22.53 14.68 5.61
C ASP A 471 -24.00 14.63 6.02
N LEU A 472 -24.34 13.80 6.99
CA LEU A 472 -25.73 13.61 7.44
C LEU A 472 -26.00 14.22 8.83
N GLY A 473 -25.07 15.00 9.39
CA GLY A 473 -25.20 15.51 10.76
C GLY A 473 -25.23 14.37 11.78
N ASP A 474 -26.24 14.36 12.64
CA ASP A 474 -26.37 13.40 13.76
C ASP A 474 -27.04 12.07 13.38
N ILE A 475 -27.39 11.86 12.10
CA ILE A 475 -28.01 10.61 11.65
C ILE A 475 -26.99 9.48 11.71
N GLU A 476 -27.30 8.42 12.47
CA GLU A 476 -26.45 7.24 12.57
C GLU A 476 -26.44 6.46 11.25
N ILE A 477 -25.26 6.25 10.67
CA ILE A 477 -25.09 5.42 9.47
C ILE A 477 -24.64 4.03 9.90
N ILE A 478 -25.47 3.01 9.67
CA ILE A 478 -25.20 1.64 10.14
C ILE A 478 -25.43 0.60 9.05
N HIS A 479 -24.53 -0.39 8.95
CA HIS A 479 -24.71 -1.53 8.07
C HIS A 479 -25.58 -2.59 8.74
N HIS A 480 -26.42 -3.31 7.99
CA HIS A 480 -27.31 -4.34 8.54
C HIS A 480 -26.59 -5.41 9.37
N THR A 481 -25.32 -5.72 9.08
CA THR A 481 -24.53 -6.65 9.90
C THR A 481 -24.29 -6.13 11.31
N GLU A 482 -23.95 -4.84 11.45
CA GLU A 482 -23.74 -4.20 12.74
C GLU A 482 -25.08 -4.01 13.47
N TYR A 483 -26.13 -3.67 12.71
CA TYR A 483 -27.47 -3.50 13.26
C TYR A 483 -28.04 -4.81 13.80
N PHE A 484 -27.90 -5.92 13.07
CA PHE A 484 -28.36 -7.23 13.54
C PHE A 484 -27.54 -7.75 14.73
N ASP A 485 -26.22 -7.53 14.76
CA ASP A 485 -25.42 -7.82 15.96
C ASP A 485 -25.95 -7.04 17.18
N ARG A 486 -26.28 -5.76 17.00
CA ARG A 486 -26.90 -4.93 18.06
C ARG A 486 -28.24 -5.50 18.53
N LEU A 487 -29.12 -5.88 17.60
CA LEU A 487 -30.43 -6.46 17.95
C LEU A 487 -30.29 -7.79 18.70
N ILE A 488 -29.35 -8.65 18.30
CA ILE A 488 -29.09 -9.93 18.97
C ILE A 488 -28.54 -9.69 20.38
N ARG A 489 -27.52 -8.83 20.53
CA ARG A 489 -26.87 -8.56 21.83
C ARG A 489 -27.81 -7.92 22.84
N ASN A 490 -28.72 -7.06 22.38
CA ASN A 490 -29.68 -6.40 23.24
C ASN A 490 -30.92 -7.28 23.51
N GLY A 491 -30.98 -8.50 22.98
CA GLY A 491 -32.11 -9.42 23.15
C GLY A 491 -33.38 -9.01 22.40
N ALA A 492 -33.29 -8.05 21.46
CA ALA A 492 -34.43 -7.61 20.65
C ALA A 492 -34.82 -8.67 19.61
N ILE A 493 -33.87 -9.49 19.16
CA ILE A 493 -34.14 -10.68 18.36
C ILE A 493 -33.46 -11.91 18.98
N SER A 494 -34.16 -13.04 18.97
CA SER A 494 -33.63 -14.33 19.42
C SER A 494 -33.29 -15.21 18.21
N MET A 495 -32.10 -15.78 18.23
CA MET A 495 -31.59 -16.63 17.15
C MET A 495 -31.63 -18.10 17.58
N ARG A 496 -32.24 -18.95 16.75
CA ARG A 496 -32.08 -20.40 16.80
C ARG A 496 -30.77 -20.79 16.12
N ARG A 497 -29.89 -21.41 16.89
CA ARG A 497 -28.64 -21.96 16.38
C ARG A 497 -28.90 -23.30 15.68
N SER A 498 -28.42 -23.45 14.44
CA SER A 498 -28.36 -24.73 13.72
C SER A 498 -27.01 -25.41 13.89
N ASP A 499 -26.95 -26.72 13.58
CA ASP A 499 -25.71 -27.49 13.51
C ASP A 499 -24.95 -27.30 12.18
N GLU A 500 -25.44 -26.43 11.29
CA GLU A 500 -24.81 -26.16 9.99
C GLU A 500 -23.47 -25.41 10.16
N LYS A 501 -22.50 -25.77 9.32
CA LYS A 501 -21.22 -25.08 9.19
C LYS A 501 -21.30 -23.97 8.15
N TYR A 502 -21.04 -22.75 8.59
CA TYR A 502 -21.03 -21.57 7.75
C TYR A 502 -19.59 -21.09 7.54
N VAL A 503 -19.26 -20.70 6.31
CA VAL A 503 -18.08 -19.86 6.05
C VAL A 503 -18.53 -18.45 5.71
N TYR A 504 -17.85 -17.44 6.25
CA TYR A 504 -18.12 -16.05 5.92
C TYR A 504 -17.12 -15.52 4.89
N HIS A 505 -17.63 -14.92 3.81
CA HIS A 505 -16.86 -14.14 2.86
C HIS A 505 -16.82 -12.67 3.27
N ASP A 506 -15.63 -12.16 3.63
CA ASP A 506 -15.45 -10.74 3.92
C ASP A 506 -15.52 -9.87 2.64
N PRO A 507 -16.58 -9.06 2.45
CA PRO A 507 -16.71 -8.22 1.27
C PRO A 507 -15.68 -7.09 1.27
N CYS A 508 -15.17 -6.73 0.08
CA CYS A 508 -14.05 -5.80 -0.04
C CYS A 508 -14.32 -4.41 0.57
N GLU A 509 -15.52 -3.85 0.34
CA GLU A 509 -15.89 -2.52 0.84
C GLU A 509 -16.27 -2.53 2.33
N LEU A 510 -16.83 -3.64 2.85
CA LEU A 510 -17.18 -3.77 4.26
C LEU A 510 -15.93 -3.99 5.12
N GLY A 511 -15.14 -5.00 4.76
CA GLY A 511 -13.91 -5.36 5.46
C GLY A 511 -12.79 -4.35 5.23
N ARG A 512 -12.12 -4.40 4.06
CA ARG A 512 -10.98 -3.51 3.79
C ARG A 512 -11.35 -2.03 3.71
N GLY A 513 -12.59 -1.71 3.32
CA GLY A 513 -13.06 -0.34 3.19
C GLY A 513 -13.49 0.28 4.53
N CYS A 514 -14.23 -0.45 5.35
CA CYS A 514 -14.85 0.12 6.57
C CYS A 514 -14.34 -0.48 7.89
N GLY A 515 -13.54 -1.55 7.82
CA GLY A 515 -12.94 -2.19 9.00
C GLY A 515 -13.88 -3.13 9.75
N ILE A 516 -15.03 -3.48 9.17
CA ILE A 516 -16.06 -4.31 9.82
C ILE A 516 -15.77 -5.77 9.52
N TYR A 517 -15.55 -6.54 10.57
CA TYR A 517 -15.17 -7.95 10.50
C TYR A 517 -15.80 -8.79 11.62
N ASP A 518 -15.91 -8.25 12.83
CA ASP A 518 -16.31 -9.01 14.00
C ASP A 518 -17.84 -9.13 14.10
N GLU A 519 -18.56 -8.06 13.80
CA GLU A 519 -20.02 -7.99 13.81
C GLU A 519 -20.66 -9.04 12.88
N PRO A 520 -20.28 -9.14 11.58
CA PRO A 520 -20.84 -10.19 10.73
C PRO A 520 -20.51 -11.60 11.23
N ARG A 521 -19.34 -11.82 11.85
CA ARG A 521 -18.97 -13.13 12.41
C ARG A 521 -19.80 -13.47 13.65
N ALA A 522 -20.08 -12.49 14.50
CA ALA A 522 -20.95 -12.66 15.67
C ALA A 522 -22.37 -13.07 15.23
N VAL A 523 -22.92 -12.39 14.21
CA VAL A 523 -24.24 -12.72 13.64
C VAL A 523 -24.27 -14.14 13.07
N VAL A 524 -23.28 -14.52 12.26
CA VAL A 524 -23.19 -15.88 11.68
C VAL A 524 -22.98 -16.95 12.76
N SER A 525 -22.22 -16.65 13.81
CA SER A 525 -21.99 -17.58 14.93
C SER A 525 -23.20 -17.77 15.84
N ALA A 526 -24.13 -16.80 15.85
CA ALA A 526 -25.43 -16.96 16.51
C ALA A 526 -26.36 -17.91 15.72
N ALA A 527 -26.18 -17.99 14.40
CA ALA A 527 -26.94 -18.84 13.50
C ALA A 527 -26.41 -20.30 13.42
N GLY A 528 -25.12 -20.54 13.61
CA GLY A 528 -24.55 -21.89 13.63
C GLY A 528 -23.03 -21.94 13.85
N GLN A 529 -22.36 -22.96 13.30
CA GLN A 529 -20.91 -23.12 13.45
C GLN A 529 -20.15 -22.31 12.39
N LEU A 530 -19.51 -21.20 12.77
CA LEU A 530 -18.62 -20.46 11.88
C LEU A 530 -17.27 -21.19 11.72
N VAL A 531 -16.88 -21.44 10.49
CA VAL A 531 -15.52 -21.85 10.09
C VAL A 531 -14.87 -20.74 9.28
N GLU A 532 -13.59 -20.46 9.55
CA GLU A 532 -12.86 -19.41 8.82
C GLU A 532 -12.31 -19.93 7.50
N ALA A 533 -12.34 -19.06 6.49
CA ALA A 533 -11.63 -19.29 5.24
C ALA A 533 -10.10 -19.16 5.44
N GLU A 534 -9.30 -19.80 4.59
CA GLU A 534 -7.82 -19.75 4.67
C GLU A 534 -7.31 -18.30 4.63
N LYS A 535 -7.87 -17.50 3.71
CA LYS A 535 -7.67 -16.04 3.65
C LYS A 535 -8.98 -15.34 3.99
N ASN A 536 -8.97 -14.66 5.13
CA ASN A 536 -10.10 -13.95 5.71
C ASN A 536 -9.70 -12.51 6.08
N HIS A 537 -10.62 -11.74 6.64
CA HIS A 537 -10.45 -10.34 7.03
C HIS A 537 -9.86 -9.49 5.88
N LYS A 538 -8.85 -8.65 6.18
CA LYS A 538 -8.10 -7.88 5.20
C LYS A 538 -7.46 -8.77 4.13
N GLU A 539 -7.20 -10.05 4.45
CA GLU A 539 -6.61 -11.01 3.53
C GLU A 539 -7.61 -11.66 2.55
N SER A 540 -8.93 -11.47 2.74
CA SER A 540 -9.98 -12.03 1.88
C SER A 540 -9.78 -11.76 0.37
N ILE A 541 -10.09 -12.77 -0.44
CA ILE A 541 -9.95 -12.76 -1.90
C ILE A 541 -11.21 -12.15 -2.53
N CYS A 542 -11.06 -11.10 -3.35
CA CYS A 542 -12.18 -10.47 -4.06
C CYS A 542 -13.02 -11.49 -4.86
N CYS A 543 -14.35 -11.36 -4.77
CA CYS A 543 -15.30 -12.24 -5.45
C CYS A 543 -15.28 -12.16 -6.99
N GLY A 544 -14.65 -11.14 -7.59
CA GLY A 544 -14.62 -10.93 -9.05
C GLY A 544 -15.80 -10.13 -9.63
N GLY A 545 -16.89 -9.96 -8.89
CA GLY A 545 -18.13 -9.31 -9.37
C GLY A 545 -18.02 -7.81 -9.69
N SER A 546 -17.17 -7.09 -8.97
CA SER A 546 -16.69 -5.70 -9.19
C SER A 546 -17.58 -4.72 -9.99
N LEU A 547 -18.04 -3.66 -9.32
CA LEU A 547 -18.49 -2.41 -9.96
C LEU A 547 -17.35 -1.46 -10.34
N GLY A 548 -16.12 -1.77 -9.89
CA GLY A 548 -14.96 -0.90 -10.10
C GLY A 548 -14.29 -1.05 -11.46
N SER A 549 -14.54 -2.14 -12.19
CA SER A 549 -13.94 -2.36 -13.51
C SER A 549 -14.85 -1.85 -14.60
N LEU A 550 -14.29 -1.09 -15.53
CA LEU A 550 -15.03 -0.49 -16.64
C LEU A 550 -14.94 -1.31 -17.93
N THR A 551 -13.89 -2.12 -18.09
CA THR A 551 -13.58 -2.80 -19.36
C THR A 551 -13.30 -4.30 -19.24
N LEU A 552 -13.19 -4.84 -18.02
CA LEU A 552 -12.90 -6.26 -17.83
C LEU A 552 -14.19 -7.10 -17.91
N GLY A 553 -14.34 -7.86 -19.00
CA GLY A 553 -15.50 -8.73 -19.25
C GLY A 553 -15.72 -9.81 -18.18
N PHE A 554 -16.95 -10.33 -18.09
CA PHE A 554 -17.36 -11.31 -17.07
C PHE A 554 -16.61 -12.65 -17.16
N GLU A 555 -16.41 -13.19 -18.36
CA GLU A 555 -15.68 -14.46 -18.58
C GLU A 555 -14.27 -14.41 -17.98
N LYS A 556 -13.57 -13.28 -18.18
CA LYS A 556 -12.22 -13.07 -17.66
C LYS A 556 -12.19 -12.99 -16.12
N ARG A 557 -13.33 -12.71 -15.49
CA ARG A 557 -13.49 -12.60 -14.03
C ARG A 557 -13.96 -13.89 -13.37
N GLN A 558 -14.51 -14.84 -14.12
CA GLN A 558 -14.94 -16.16 -13.60
C GLN A 558 -13.83 -16.86 -12.81
N SER A 559 -12.63 -16.95 -13.39
CA SER A 559 -11.46 -17.55 -12.71
C SER A 559 -11.12 -16.92 -11.36
N MET A 560 -11.43 -15.64 -11.15
CA MET A 560 -11.23 -14.95 -9.87
C MET A 560 -12.31 -15.35 -8.86
N THR A 561 -13.55 -15.50 -9.33
CA THR A 561 -14.66 -16.02 -8.54
C THR A 561 -14.37 -17.44 -8.06
N GLU A 562 -13.96 -18.33 -8.96
CA GLU A 562 -13.60 -19.72 -8.64
C GLU A 562 -12.47 -19.80 -7.61
N ASN A 563 -11.43 -18.98 -7.77
CA ASN A 563 -10.34 -18.91 -6.79
C ASN A 563 -10.79 -18.35 -5.42
N SER A 564 -11.78 -17.45 -5.39
CA SER A 564 -12.38 -16.96 -4.13
C SER A 564 -13.25 -18.05 -3.49
N LEU A 565 -14.06 -18.77 -4.28
CA LEU A 565 -14.85 -19.91 -3.81
C LEU A 565 -13.96 -21.02 -3.25
N HIS A 566 -12.89 -21.41 -3.95
CA HIS A 566 -11.93 -22.39 -3.44
C HIS A 566 -11.41 -22.01 -2.06
N ASN A 567 -11.07 -20.75 -1.83
CA ASN A 567 -10.61 -20.27 -0.51
C ASN A 567 -11.70 -20.41 0.59
N LEU A 568 -12.96 -20.21 0.22
CA LEU A 568 -14.11 -20.33 1.13
C LEU A 568 -14.46 -21.79 1.41
N THR A 569 -14.19 -22.70 0.47
CA THR A 569 -14.63 -24.09 0.57
C THR A 569 -13.61 -25.06 1.16
N VAL A 570 -12.39 -24.61 1.46
CA VAL A 570 -11.30 -25.44 2.06
C VAL A 570 -11.75 -26.14 3.34
N ALA A 571 -12.52 -25.46 4.18
CA ALA A 571 -13.01 -26.00 5.46
C ALA A 571 -14.28 -26.85 5.33
N SER A 572 -14.69 -27.19 4.11
CA SER A 572 -15.94 -27.93 3.80
C SER A 572 -17.18 -27.39 4.53
N PRO A 573 -17.49 -26.09 4.44
CA PRO A 573 -18.72 -25.53 4.99
C PRO A 573 -19.95 -26.04 4.23
N ASP A 574 -21.07 -26.15 4.92
CA ASP A 574 -22.38 -26.47 4.35
C ASP A 574 -22.94 -25.27 3.56
N ARG A 575 -22.67 -24.05 4.03
CA ARG A 575 -23.16 -22.80 3.41
C ARG A 575 -22.11 -21.70 3.36
N ILE A 576 -22.17 -20.89 2.31
CA ILE A 576 -21.34 -19.69 2.14
C ILE A 576 -22.20 -18.47 2.45
N VAL A 577 -21.76 -17.66 3.40
CA VAL A 577 -22.44 -16.44 3.83
C VAL A 577 -21.63 -15.22 3.40
N THR A 578 -22.30 -14.18 2.90
CA THR A 578 -21.69 -12.87 2.60
C THR A 578 -22.62 -11.78 3.11
N ALA A 579 -22.13 -10.55 3.25
CA ALA A 579 -22.96 -9.39 3.56
C ALA A 579 -22.97 -8.38 2.42
N CYS A 580 -22.99 -8.88 1.18
CA CYS A 580 -22.81 -8.05 0.00
C CYS A 580 -23.62 -8.60 -1.18
N PRO A 581 -24.63 -7.86 -1.64
CA PRO A 581 -25.47 -8.26 -2.77
C PRO A 581 -24.69 -8.63 -4.03
N LEU A 582 -23.60 -7.89 -4.32
CA LEU A 582 -22.74 -8.16 -5.47
C LEU A 582 -21.98 -9.48 -5.33
N CYS A 583 -21.46 -9.77 -4.13
CA CYS A 583 -20.74 -11.02 -3.88
C CYS A 583 -21.71 -12.20 -3.95
N LEU A 584 -22.90 -12.07 -3.37
CA LEU A 584 -23.96 -13.08 -3.41
C LEU A 584 -24.30 -13.48 -4.86
N ASN A 585 -24.64 -12.49 -5.69
CA ASN A 585 -24.96 -12.71 -7.10
C ASN A 585 -23.80 -13.29 -7.91
N THR A 586 -22.56 -13.00 -7.51
CA THR A 586 -21.38 -13.51 -8.20
C THR A 586 -21.12 -14.97 -7.83
N PHE A 587 -21.22 -15.32 -6.55
CA PHE A 587 -20.97 -16.67 -6.07
C PHE A 587 -22.09 -17.64 -6.43
N ARG A 588 -23.37 -17.24 -6.37
CA ARG A 588 -24.52 -18.09 -6.71
C ARG A 588 -24.44 -18.72 -8.11
N ARG A 589 -23.68 -18.11 -9.02
CA ARG A 589 -23.50 -18.61 -10.40
C ARG A 589 -22.57 -19.82 -10.50
N TYR A 590 -21.66 -20.00 -9.54
CA TYR A 590 -20.54 -20.95 -9.65
C TYR A 590 -20.32 -21.80 -8.40
N ALA A 591 -20.97 -21.48 -7.28
CA ALA A 591 -20.86 -22.26 -6.06
C ALA A 591 -21.55 -23.63 -6.21
N ASP A 592 -20.95 -24.66 -5.63
CA ASP A 592 -21.45 -26.03 -5.55
C ASP A 592 -22.38 -26.26 -4.33
N ARG A 593 -22.62 -25.23 -3.53
CA ARG A 593 -23.39 -25.26 -2.29
C ARG A 593 -24.17 -23.96 -2.11
N PRO A 594 -25.16 -23.91 -1.19
CA PRO A 594 -25.96 -22.72 -0.98
C PRO A 594 -25.12 -21.49 -0.61
N VAL A 595 -25.46 -20.36 -1.24
CA VAL A 595 -24.90 -19.04 -0.93
C VAL A 595 -26.03 -18.10 -0.53
N GLU A 596 -25.90 -17.49 0.63
CA GLU A 596 -26.89 -16.60 1.22
C GLU A 596 -26.26 -15.31 1.76
N ASP A 597 -27.08 -14.26 1.82
CA ASP A 597 -26.73 -13.05 2.55
C ASP A 597 -26.92 -13.26 4.07
N ILE A 598 -26.20 -12.47 4.88
CA ILE A 598 -26.40 -12.45 6.33
C ILE A 598 -27.86 -12.17 6.69
N ALA A 599 -28.55 -11.29 5.95
CA ALA A 599 -29.97 -11.02 6.23
C ALA A 599 -30.85 -12.26 6.06
N GLU A 600 -30.64 -13.05 5.01
CA GLU A 600 -31.35 -14.33 4.79
C GLU A 600 -31.05 -15.33 5.92
N THR A 601 -29.78 -15.37 6.36
CA THR A 601 -29.34 -16.23 7.47
C THR A 601 -30.02 -15.86 8.79
N VAL A 602 -30.13 -14.55 9.08
CA VAL A 602 -30.82 -14.04 10.27
C VAL A 602 -32.31 -14.36 10.21
N ASP A 603 -32.97 -14.02 9.11
CA ASP A 603 -34.42 -14.20 8.96
C ASP A 603 -34.85 -15.68 9.10
N ARG A 604 -34.08 -16.61 8.51
CA ARG A 604 -34.33 -18.06 8.59
C ARG A 604 -34.19 -18.61 10.00
N ASN A 605 -33.30 -18.04 10.80
CA ASN A 605 -32.95 -18.54 12.12
C ASN A 605 -33.53 -17.68 13.25
N MET A 606 -34.34 -16.67 12.95
CA MET A 606 -35.04 -15.89 13.96
C MET A 606 -36.24 -16.67 14.51
N ASN A 607 -36.38 -16.74 15.84
CA ASN A 607 -37.48 -17.40 16.54
C ASN A 607 -38.81 -16.64 16.44
#